data_AF-A0A4R4ZUR0-F1
#
_entry.id   AF-A0A4R4ZUR0-F1
#
_cell.length_a   1.000
_cell.length_b   1.000
_cell.length_c   1.000
_cell.angle_alpha   90.00
_cell.angle_beta   90.00
_cell.angle_gamma   90.00
#
_symmetry.space_group_name_H-M   'P 1'
#
loop_
_entity.id
_entity.type
_entity.pdbx_description
1 polymer ?
#
loop_
_entity_poly.entity_id
_entity_poly.type
_entity_poly.pdbx_seq_one_letter_code
_entity_poly.pdbx_strand_id
1 'polypeptide(L)'
;MDGAKRVFWGRRIAVMLWGAGLVMLLAGFIFGVYPNPWGHDGHDRLTCGSAFGADGYGDTHRGCAERRERMQLYAITLLVAGAGATVSGVVLARRL
;
A
#
# COMPACT_ATOMS: atom_id res chain seq x y z
N MET A 1 -38.59 7.20 9.54
CA MET A 1 -37.36 8.05 9.57
C MET A 1 -36.08 7.24 9.32
N ASP A 2 -36.18 5.94 9.03
CA ASP A 2 -35.03 5.02 9.05
C ASP A 2 -34.36 4.83 7.68
N GLY A 3 -35.04 5.24 6.60
CA GLY A 3 -34.47 5.24 5.23
C GLY A 3 -33.40 6.31 5.06
N ALA A 4 -33.71 7.56 5.43
CA ALA A 4 -32.78 8.69 5.30
C ALA A 4 -31.50 8.51 6.15
N LYS A 5 -31.62 7.95 7.35
CA LYS A 5 -30.47 7.62 8.21
C LYS A 5 -29.58 6.55 7.58
N ARG A 6 -30.16 5.50 6.99
CA ARG A 6 -29.40 4.43 6.31
C ARG A 6 -28.63 4.95 5.10
N VAL A 7 -29.25 5.79 4.27
CA VAL A 7 -28.59 6.41 3.11
C VAL A 7 -27.44 7.33 3.56
N PHE A 8 -27.67 8.16 4.58
CA PHE A 8 -26.66 9.07 5.11
C PHE A 8 -25.43 8.33 5.67
N TRP A 9 -25.65 7.30 6.50
CA TRP A 9 -24.57 6.51 7.07
C TRP A 9 -23.88 5.64 6.03
N GLY A 10 -24.63 5.03 5.12
CA GLY A 10 -24.08 4.24 4.01
C GLY A 10 -23.12 5.08 3.15
N ARG A 11 -23.50 6.33 2.85
CA ARG A 11 -22.68 7.24 2.02
C ARG A 11 -21.38 7.62 2.73
N ARG A 12 -21.40 7.82 4.05
CA ARG A 12 -20.20 8.06 4.86
C ARG A 12 -19.27 6.85 4.89
N ILE A 13 -19.81 5.66 5.08
CA ILE A 13 -19.04 4.41 5.07
C ILE A 13 -18.39 4.20 3.70
N ALA A 14 -19.12 4.44 2.61
CA ALA A 14 -18.59 4.34 1.25
C ALA A 14 -17.41 5.30 1.02
N VAL A 15 -17.50 6.55 1.49
CA VAL A 15 -16.42 7.53 1.40
C VAL A 15 -15.21 7.12 2.25
N MET A 16 -15.43 6.61 3.46
CA MET A 16 -14.34 6.12 4.33
C MET A 16 -13.61 4.94 3.69
N LEU A 17 -14.33 3.98 3.12
CA LEU A 17 -13.75 2.83 2.41
C LEU A 17 -12.94 3.28 1.19
N TRP A 18 -13.45 4.25 0.44
CA TRP A 18 -12.73 4.88 -0.67
C TRP A 18 -11.43 5.54 -0.22
N GLY A 19 -11.50 6.38 0.81
CA GLY A 19 -10.33 7.09 1.34
C GLY A 19 -9.27 6.13 1.87
N ALA A 20 -9.69 5.15 2.68
CA ALA A 20 -8.79 4.12 3.21
C ALA A 20 -8.15 3.29 2.09
N GLY A 21 -8.95 2.93 1.07
CA GLY A 21 -8.48 2.19 -0.10
C GLY A 21 -7.40 2.95 -0.87
N LEU A 22 -7.63 4.24 -1.14
CA LEU A 22 -6.66 5.10 -1.82
C LEU A 22 -5.36 5.23 -1.04
N VAL A 23 -5.44 5.43 0.29
CA VAL A 23 -4.26 5.53 1.15
C VAL A 23 -3.45 4.24 1.14
N MET A 24 -4.10 3.08 1.23
CA MET A 24 -3.43 1.79 1.17
C MET A 24 -2.77 1.55 -0.20
N LEU A 25 -3.43 1.93 -1.30
CA LEU A 25 -2.85 1.86 -2.64
C LEU A 25 -1.60 2.73 -2.77
N LEU A 26 -1.66 3.98 -2.30
CA LEU A 26 -0.52 4.90 -2.30
C LEU A 26 0.63 4.37 -1.43
N ALA A 27 0.33 3.89 -0.23
CA ALA A 27 1.32 3.30 0.65
C ALA A 27 1.99 2.08 -0.01
N GLY A 28 1.19 1.13 -0.53
CA GLY A 28 1.71 -0.06 -1.21
C GLY A 28 2.58 0.29 -2.42
N PHE A 29 2.19 1.31 -3.19
CA PHE A 29 3.01 1.82 -4.29
C PHE A 29 4.34 2.39 -3.80
N ILE A 30 4.33 3.27 -2.79
CA ILE A 30 5.54 3.88 -2.22
C ILE A 30 6.49 2.79 -1.69
N PHE A 31 5.98 1.83 -0.91
CA PHE A 31 6.78 0.70 -0.43
C PHE A 31 7.32 -0.17 -1.57
N GLY A 32 6.59 -0.25 -2.68
CA GLY A 32 6.99 -1.00 -3.87
C GLY A 32 8.12 -0.35 -4.66
N VAL A 33 8.12 0.98 -4.79
CA VAL A 33 9.03 1.70 -5.69
C VAL A 33 10.18 2.40 -5.00
N TYR A 34 10.06 2.71 -3.70
CA TYR A 34 11.11 3.44 -3.00
C TYR A 34 12.26 2.49 -2.63
N PRO A 35 13.52 2.82 -2.98
CA PRO A 35 14.67 2.03 -2.60
C PRO A 35 14.84 2.06 -1.08
N ASN A 36 15.28 0.94 -0.52
CA ASN A 36 15.31 0.77 0.92
C ASN A 36 16.76 0.88 1.44
N PRO A 37 17.03 1.80 2.40
CA PRO A 37 18.36 1.97 2.94
C PRO A 37 18.82 0.71 3.68
N TRP A 38 20.03 0.24 3.38
CA TRP A 38 20.66 -0.90 4.01
C TRP A 38 21.68 -0.42 5.06
N GLY A 39 21.51 -0.86 6.31
CA GLY A 39 22.38 -0.52 7.43
C GLY A 39 21.75 0.44 8.44
N HIS A 40 22.16 0.32 9.71
CA HIS A 40 21.88 1.27 10.78
C HIS A 40 23.05 2.26 10.98
N ASP A 41 24.07 2.20 10.12
CA ASP A 41 25.39 2.77 10.38
C ASP A 41 25.56 4.22 9.89
N GLY A 42 24.48 4.90 9.53
CA GLY A 42 24.51 6.31 9.12
C GLY A 42 25.23 6.61 7.80
N HIS A 43 25.62 5.57 7.04
CA HIS A 43 26.20 5.72 5.71
C HIS A 43 25.14 5.50 4.63
N ASP A 44 24.51 6.60 4.20
CA ASP A 44 23.41 6.73 3.20
C ASP A 44 23.70 6.19 1.78
N ARG A 45 24.79 5.44 1.56
CA ARG A 45 25.23 5.06 0.20
C ARG A 45 24.90 3.63 -0.21
N LEU A 46 24.49 2.77 0.72
CA LEU A 46 24.12 1.39 0.42
C LEU A 46 22.60 1.28 0.49
N THR A 47 21.92 1.45 -0.63
CA THR A 47 20.49 1.11 -0.75
C THR A 47 20.37 -0.30 -1.34
N CYS A 48 19.50 -1.13 -0.77
CA CYS A 48 18.99 -2.28 -1.52
C CYS A 48 18.00 -1.78 -2.57
N GLY A 49 17.84 -2.55 -3.64
CA GLY A 49 16.85 -2.27 -4.68
C GLY A 49 15.43 -2.12 -4.11
N SER A 50 14.54 -1.55 -4.91
CA SER A 50 13.12 -1.45 -4.55
C SER A 50 12.39 -2.78 -4.79
N ALA A 51 11.22 -2.94 -4.18
CA ALA A 51 10.42 -4.16 -4.30
C ALA A 51 10.05 -4.48 -5.76
N PHE A 52 9.68 -3.47 -6.57
CA PHE A 52 9.28 -3.65 -7.97
C PHE A 52 10.23 -2.99 -8.99
N GLY A 53 11.24 -2.23 -8.54
CA GLY A 53 12.14 -1.50 -9.41
C GLY A 53 13.56 -2.07 -9.45
N ALA A 54 14.48 -1.26 -9.98
CA ALA A 54 15.85 -1.68 -10.30
C ALA A 54 16.69 -2.01 -9.05
N ASP A 55 17.73 -2.80 -9.30
CA ASP A 55 18.68 -3.25 -8.29
C ASP A 55 19.43 -2.05 -7.67
N GLY A 56 19.66 -2.13 -6.36
CA GLY A 56 20.40 -1.15 -5.59
C GLY A 56 21.88 -1.50 -5.49
N TYR A 57 22.71 -0.50 -5.17
CA TYR A 57 24.17 -0.66 -5.01
C TYR A 57 24.55 -1.75 -3.99
N GLY A 58 23.66 -2.06 -3.04
CA GLY A 58 23.83 -3.10 -2.02
C GLY A 58 23.38 -4.51 -2.39
N ASP A 59 22.85 -4.77 -3.60
CA ASP A 59 22.21 -6.05 -3.93
C ASP A 59 23.16 -7.25 -4.04
N THR A 60 24.47 -7.02 -3.96
CA THR A 60 25.47 -8.08 -3.76
C THR A 60 25.46 -8.65 -2.33
N HIS A 61 24.82 -7.98 -1.36
CA HIS A 61 24.63 -8.50 -0.02
C HIS A 61 23.45 -9.48 0.05
N ARG A 62 23.71 -10.68 0.58
CA ARG A 62 22.73 -11.76 0.75
C ARG A 62 21.45 -11.34 1.50
N GLY A 63 21.54 -10.35 2.38
CA GLY A 63 20.38 -9.83 3.12
C GLY A 63 19.46 -8.91 2.31
N CYS A 64 19.91 -8.32 1.21
CA CYS A 64 19.06 -7.47 0.36
C CYS A 64 17.97 -8.27 -0.35
N ALA A 65 18.24 -9.51 -0.76
CA ALA A 65 17.25 -10.38 -1.40
C ALA A 65 16.05 -10.69 -0.49
N GLU A 66 16.32 -11.11 0.75
CA GLU A 66 15.26 -11.39 1.73
C GLU A 66 14.45 -10.13 2.06
N ARG A 67 15.11 -8.98 2.19
CA ARG A 67 14.42 -7.73 2.51
C ARG A 67 13.56 -7.24 1.35
N ARG A 68 14.01 -7.44 0.11
CA ARG A 68 13.24 -7.15 -1.11
C ARG A 68 11.98 -8.00 -1.20
N GLU A 69 12.09 -9.31 -0.93
CA GLU A 69 10.94 -10.22 -0.89
C GLU A 69 9.91 -9.78 0.16
N ARG A 70 10.36 -9.45 1.38
CA ARG A 70 9.46 -8.92 2.43
C ARG A 70 8.75 -7.63 1.98
N MET A 71 9.47 -6.71 1.36
CA MET A 71 8.89 -5.47 0.84
C MET A 71 7.88 -5.73 -0.29
N GLN A 72 8.14 -6.68 -1.18
CA GLN A 72 7.19 -7.10 -2.21
C GLN A 72 5.91 -7.60 -1.58
N LEU A 73 6.00 -8.47 -0.57
CA LEU A 73 4.83 -8.99 0.15
C LEU A 73 4.05 -7.88 0.85
N TYR A 74 4.71 -6.93 1.52
CA TYR A 74 4.04 -5.79 2.14
C TYR A 74 3.36 -4.89 1.11
N ALA A 75 4.05 -4.55 0.03
CA ALA A 75 3.53 -3.73 -1.05
C ALA A 75 2.31 -4.38 -1.70
N ILE A 76 2.38 -5.68 -2.06
CA ILE A 76 1.26 -6.43 -2.63
C ILE A 76 0.09 -6.48 -1.66
N THR A 77 0.34 -6.75 -0.39
CA THR A 77 -0.73 -6.83 0.63
C THR A 77 -1.48 -5.50 0.75
N LEU A 78 -0.75 -4.38 0.81
CA LEU A 78 -1.33 -3.04 0.84
C LEU A 78 -2.10 -2.72 -0.46
N LEU A 79 -1.56 -3.08 -1.62
CA LEU A 79 -2.21 -2.86 -2.90
C LEU A 79 -3.52 -3.66 -3.02
N VAL A 80 -3.51 -4.94 -2.65
CA VAL A 80 -4.70 -5.82 -2.69
C VAL A 80 -5.75 -5.36 -1.70
N ALA A 81 -5.36 -5.05 -0.46
CA ALA A 81 -6.28 -4.53 0.56
C ALA A 81 -6.88 -3.18 0.13
N GLY A 82 -6.05 -2.28 -0.41
CA GLY A 82 -6.48 -0.97 -0.89
C GLY A 82 -7.43 -1.06 -2.08
N ALA A 83 -7.14 -1.93 -3.06
CA ALA A 83 -8.03 -2.19 -4.19
C ALA A 83 -9.38 -2.75 -3.72
N GLY A 84 -9.36 -3.74 -2.81
CA GLY A 84 -10.56 -4.32 -2.22
C GLY A 84 -11.44 -3.27 -1.52
N ALA A 85 -10.85 -2.47 -0.64
CA ALA A 85 -11.56 -1.40 0.07
C ALA A 85 -12.16 -0.36 -0.88
N THR A 86 -11.40 0.04 -1.92
CA THR A 86 -11.88 1.00 -2.94
C THR A 86 -13.07 0.44 -3.71
N VAL A 87 -12.98 -0.81 -4.20
CA VAL A 87 -14.07 -1.47 -4.93
C VAL A 87 -15.31 -1.63 -4.05
N SER A 88 -15.15 -2.08 -2.80
CA SER A 88 -16.26 -2.17 -1.84
C SER A 88 -16.92 -0.81 -1.60
N GLY A 89 -16.14 0.26 -1.48
CA GLY A 89 -16.63 1.63 -1.39
C GLY A 89 -17.45 2.05 -2.62
N VAL A 90 -16.97 1.77 -3.84
CA VAL A 90 -17.72 2.05 -5.09
C VAL A 90 -19.04 1.27 -5.12
N VAL A 91 -18.99 -0.03 -4.85
CA VAL A 91 -20.18 -0.90 -4.91
C VAL A 91 -21.22 -0.45 -3.90
N LEU A 92 -20.81 -0.10 -2.68
CA LEU A 92 -21.71 0.43 -1.66
C LEU A 92 -22.33 1.76 -2.10
N ALA A 93 -21.53 2.69 -2.63
CA ALA A 93 -22.02 3.98 -3.12
C ALA A 93 -23.06 3.84 -4.26
N ARG A 94 -22.93 2.82 -5.11
CA ARG A 94 -23.87 2.54 -6.21
C ARG A 94 -25.19 1.89 -5.76
N ARG A 95 -25.25 1.36 -4.54
CA ARG A 95 -26.42 0.63 -4.00
C ARG A 95 -27.27 1.45 -3.03
N LEU A 96 -26.88 2.70 -2.75
CA LEU A 96 -27.56 3.64 -1.84
C LEU A 96 -28.33 4.70 -2.61
#